data_AF-A0A7S1HPB6-F1
#
_entry.id   AF-A0A7S1HPB6-F1
#
_cell.length_a   1.000
_cell.length_b   1.000
_cell.length_c   1.000
_cell.angle_alpha   90.00
_cell.angle_beta   90.00
_cell.angle_gamma   90.00
#
_symmetry.space_group_name_H-M   'P 1'
#
loop_
_entity.id
_entity.type
_entity.pdbx_description
1 polymer ?
#
loop_
_entity_poly.entity_id
_entity_poly.type
_entity_poly.pdbx_seq_one_letter_code
_entity_poly.pdbx_strand_id
1 'polypeptide(L)'
;ASLSAEQILDRLDGLIRQAAPHLVEDMRRSLVSIRSSVAEVLPRLLNAGGGNDDLFTVRETVLNYLPETLANYVALPPAFRASHVLADGKTARQLLVDQLALLDRQLQEVVANVASSDAQALLANGAFLRQRFQQPDFLAPR
;
A
#
# COMPACT_ATOMS: atom_id res chain seq x y z
N ALA A 1 -14.36 -3.56 16.83
CA ALA A 1 -13.91 -2.17 16.55
C ALA A 1 -13.07 -2.19 15.29
N SER A 2 -13.30 -1.28 14.35
CA SER A 2 -12.42 -1.07 13.20
C SER A 2 -11.09 -0.47 13.70
N LEU A 3 -9.95 -1.02 13.25
CA LEU A 3 -8.63 -0.47 13.57
C LEU A 3 -8.46 0.92 12.96
N SER A 4 -7.81 1.83 13.69
CA SER A 4 -7.40 3.15 13.20
C SER A 4 -6.21 3.05 12.23
N ALA A 5 -5.94 4.12 11.47
CA ALA A 5 -4.76 4.19 10.59
C ALA A 5 -3.46 3.94 11.37
N GLU A 6 -3.32 4.58 12.52
CA GLU A 6 -2.16 4.46 13.41
C GLU A 6 -1.98 3.01 13.87
N GLN A 7 -3.05 2.34 14.31
CA GLN A 7 -2.99 0.95 14.78
C GLN A 7 -2.57 -0.02 13.67
N ILE A 8 -2.99 0.23 12.43
CA ILE A 8 -2.59 -0.57 11.26
C ILE A 8 -1.11 -0.35 10.94
N LEU A 9 -0.65 0.91 10.96
CA LEU A 9 0.75 1.26 10.70
C LEU A 9 1.69 0.73 11.80
N ASP A 10 1.31 0.85 13.07
CA ASP A 10 2.09 0.29 14.19
C ASP A 10 2.23 -1.23 14.09
N ARG A 11 1.16 -1.90 13.65
CA ARG A 11 1.18 -3.35 13.43
C ARG A 11 2.09 -3.72 12.27
N LEU A 12 2.07 -2.97 11.18
CA LEU A 12 2.98 -3.14 10.06
C LEU A 12 4.44 -2.92 10.47
N ASP A 13 4.72 -1.85 11.22
CA ASP A 13 6.05 -1.54 11.74
C ASP A 13 6.53 -2.61 12.74
N GLY A 14 5.63 -3.19 13.54
CA GLY A 14 5.90 -4.36 14.38
C GLY A 14 6.30 -5.59 13.56
N LEU A 15 5.54 -5.89 12.50
CA LEU A 15 5.80 -7.02 11.61
C LEU A 15 7.16 -6.90 10.92
N ILE A 16 7.47 -5.72 10.35
CA ILE A 16 8.74 -5.45 9.67
C ILE A 16 9.91 -5.64 10.62
N ARG A 17 9.82 -5.10 11.86
CA ARG A 17 10.87 -5.26 12.88
C ARG A 17 11.10 -6.71 13.27
N GLN A 18 10.04 -7.50 13.42
CA GLN A 18 10.14 -8.92 13.75
C GLN A 18 10.81 -9.73 12.64
N ALA A 19 10.49 -9.44 11.37
CA ALA A 19 11.06 -10.16 10.23
C ALA A 19 12.50 -9.73 9.91
N ALA A 20 12.89 -8.48 10.21
CA ALA A 20 14.16 -7.85 9.79
C ALA A 20 15.44 -8.71 9.92
N PRO A 21 15.66 -9.50 11.00
CA PRO A 21 16.85 -10.35 11.13
C PRO A 21 16.99 -11.43 10.05
N HIS A 22 15.91 -11.75 9.34
CA HIS A 22 15.84 -12.83 8.36
C HIS A 22 15.87 -12.36 6.91
N LEU A 23 15.85 -11.05 6.69
CA LEU A 23 15.66 -10.43 5.38
C LEU A 23 16.98 -9.98 4.76
N VAL A 24 17.08 -10.19 3.44
CA VAL A 24 18.12 -9.58 2.61
C VAL A 24 17.68 -8.20 2.12
N GLU A 25 18.60 -7.47 1.49
CA GLU A 25 18.38 -6.07 1.11
C GLU A 25 17.15 -5.88 0.21
N ASP A 26 16.96 -6.73 -0.81
CA ASP A 26 15.81 -6.61 -1.72
C ASP A 26 14.47 -6.73 -0.99
N MET A 27 14.37 -7.68 -0.05
CA MET A 27 13.18 -7.86 0.77
C MET A 27 12.91 -6.65 1.67
N ARG A 28 13.98 -6.06 2.25
CA ARG A 28 13.86 -4.85 3.08
C ARG A 28 13.38 -3.67 2.25
N ARG A 29 13.92 -3.48 1.04
CA ARG A 29 13.49 -2.42 0.13
C ARG A 29 12.00 -2.54 -0.21
N SER A 30 11.51 -3.73 -0.54
CA SER A 30 10.08 -3.95 -0.78
C SER A 30 9.23 -3.65 0.46
N LEU A 31 9.64 -4.05 1.66
CA LEU A 31 8.89 -3.72 2.88
C LEU A 31 8.85 -2.22 3.19
N VAL A 32 9.94 -1.49 2.94
CA VAL A 32 9.97 -0.03 3.08
C VAL A 32 9.02 0.63 2.08
N SER A 33 8.99 0.15 0.83
CA SER A 33 8.05 0.63 -0.20
C SER A 33 6.60 0.36 0.22
N ILE A 34 6.28 -0.88 0.58
CA ILE A 34 4.95 -1.29 1.10
C ILE A 34 4.49 -0.38 2.24
N ARG A 35 5.35 -0.16 3.24
CA ARG A 35 5.05 0.70 4.39
C ARG A 35 4.78 2.14 3.96
N SER A 36 5.57 2.66 3.02
CA SER A 36 5.40 4.01 2.49
C SER A 36 4.06 4.17 1.78
N SER A 37 3.71 3.22 0.90
CA SER A 37 2.42 3.21 0.19
C SER A 37 1.24 3.18 1.16
N VAL A 38 1.28 2.29 2.16
CA VAL A 38 0.22 2.19 3.18
C VAL A 38 0.10 3.50 3.97
N ALA A 39 1.21 4.08 4.41
CA ALA A 39 1.20 5.34 5.16
C ALA A 39 0.64 6.51 4.35
N GLU A 40 0.86 6.51 3.03
CA GLU A 40 0.38 7.55 2.12
C GLU A 40 -1.15 7.49 1.92
N VAL A 41 -1.70 6.30 1.65
CA VAL A 41 -3.10 6.15 1.22
C VAL A 41 -4.06 5.88 2.37
N LEU A 42 -3.64 5.15 3.40
CA LEU A 42 -4.53 4.62 4.42
C LEU A 42 -5.34 5.71 5.16
N PRO A 43 -4.76 6.85 5.60
CA PRO A 43 -5.53 7.90 6.27
C PRO A 43 -6.62 8.47 5.36
N ARG A 44 -6.32 8.65 4.07
CA ARG A 44 -7.26 9.21 3.07
C ARG A 44 -8.41 8.24 2.82
N LEU A 45 -8.10 6.96 2.62
CA LEU A 45 -9.09 5.91 2.37
C LEU A 45 -10.05 5.73 3.55
N LEU A 46 -9.57 5.89 4.79
CA LEU A 46 -10.43 5.85 5.98
C LEU A 46 -11.34 7.09 6.09
N ASN A 47 -10.85 8.27 5.70
CA ASN A 47 -11.61 9.52 5.74
C ASN A 47 -12.68 9.61 4.64
N ALA A 48 -12.46 8.95 3.49
CA ALA A 48 -13.39 8.96 2.36
C ALA A 48 -14.74 8.25 2.65
N GLY A 49 -14.85 7.52 3.76
CA GLY A 49 -16.04 6.74 4.12
C GLY A 49 -16.04 5.38 3.44
N GLY A 50 -16.21 4.31 4.22
CA GLY A 50 -15.97 2.92 3.80
C GLY A 50 -16.80 2.43 2.62
N GLY A 51 -16.19 1.56 1.81
CA GLY A 51 -16.81 0.91 0.64
C GLY A 51 -15.92 0.83 -0.61
N ASN A 52 -14.70 1.37 -0.56
CA ASN A 52 -13.77 1.28 -1.69
C ASN A 52 -12.92 -0.01 -1.62
N ASP A 53 -12.86 -0.74 -2.73
CA ASP A 53 -12.00 -1.91 -2.94
C ASP A 53 -10.55 -1.62 -2.56
N ASP A 54 -10.07 -0.39 -2.76
CA ASP A 54 -8.73 0.05 -2.35
C ASP A 54 -8.51 -0.06 -0.83
N LEU A 55 -9.49 0.33 0.00
CA LEU A 55 -9.35 0.24 1.46
C LEU A 55 -9.33 -1.22 1.91
N PHE A 56 -10.15 -2.07 1.27
CA PHE A 56 -10.13 -3.50 1.51
C PHE A 56 -8.77 -4.10 1.16
N THR A 57 -8.24 -3.80 -0.03
CA THR A 57 -6.93 -4.25 -0.51
C THR A 57 -5.80 -3.87 0.45
N VAL A 58 -5.75 -2.60 0.90
CA VAL A 58 -4.73 -2.14 1.85
C VAL A 58 -4.85 -2.89 3.18
N ARG A 59 -6.07 -3.05 3.71
CA ARG A 59 -6.29 -3.75 5.00
C ARG A 59 -5.92 -5.22 4.93
N GLU A 60 -6.38 -5.94 3.90
CA GLU A 60 -6.06 -7.36 3.73
C GLU A 60 -4.55 -7.59 3.55
N THR A 61 -3.90 -6.72 2.78
CA THR A 61 -2.45 -6.80 2.59
C THR A 61 -1.70 -6.68 3.92
N VAL A 62 -2.06 -5.70 4.76
CA VAL A 62 -1.36 -5.45 6.03
C VAL A 62 -1.73 -6.45 7.12
N LEU A 63 -2.99 -6.88 7.18
CA LEU A 63 -3.51 -7.69 8.29
C LEU A 63 -3.39 -9.20 8.04
N ASN A 64 -3.40 -9.63 6.78
CA ASN A 64 -3.45 -11.06 6.44
C ASN A 64 -2.27 -11.45 5.52
N TYR A 65 -2.19 -10.89 4.31
CA TYR A 65 -1.30 -11.41 3.27
C TYR A 65 0.19 -11.22 3.58
N LEU A 66 0.59 -10.02 3.99
CA LEU A 66 1.99 -9.74 4.32
C LEU A 66 2.43 -10.50 5.58
N PRO A 67 1.66 -10.49 6.70
CA PRO A 67 2.00 -11.30 7.86
C PRO A 67 2.17 -12.79 7.56
N GLU A 68 1.25 -13.38 6.81
CA GLU A 68 1.31 -14.81 6.46
C GLU A 68 2.52 -15.11 5.56
N THR A 69 2.77 -14.27 4.57
CA THR A 69 3.92 -14.40 3.67
C THR A 69 5.24 -14.40 4.44
N LEU A 70 5.42 -13.45 5.35
CA LEU A 70 6.63 -13.35 6.17
C LEU A 70 6.73 -14.50 7.18
N ALA A 71 5.63 -14.89 7.82
CA ALA A 71 5.60 -16.01 8.77
C ALA A 71 6.02 -17.33 8.09
N ASN A 72 5.49 -17.60 6.90
CA ASN A 72 5.83 -18.81 6.12
C ASN A 72 7.32 -18.84 5.76
N TYR A 73 7.92 -17.72 5.37
CA TYR A 73 9.35 -17.66 5.09
C TYR A 73 10.22 -17.81 6.35
N VAL A 74 9.84 -17.15 7.45
CA VAL A 74 10.59 -17.19 8.71
C VAL A 74 10.48 -18.56 9.39
N ALA A 75 9.40 -19.31 9.19
CA ALA A 75 9.27 -20.68 9.69
C ALA A 75 10.29 -21.65 9.08
N LEU A 76 10.82 -21.36 7.89
CA LEU A 76 11.82 -22.22 7.24
C LEU A 76 13.17 -22.16 7.95
N PRO A 77 13.90 -23.29 8.09
CA PRO A 77 15.28 -23.29 8.60
C PRO A 77 16.20 -22.39 7.75
N PRO A 78 17.20 -21.70 8.33
CA PRO A 78 18.07 -20.78 7.59
C PRO A 78 18.77 -21.40 6.38
N ALA A 79 19.21 -22.65 6.48
CA ALA A 79 19.82 -23.38 5.37
C ALA A 79 18.83 -23.59 4.20
N PHE A 80 17.57 -23.92 4.50
CA PHE A 80 16.53 -24.13 3.48
C PHE A 80 16.19 -22.86 2.72
N ARG A 81 16.23 -21.69 3.39
CA ARG A 81 15.93 -20.40 2.75
C ARG A 81 16.87 -20.08 1.58
N ALA A 82 18.14 -20.45 1.72
CA ALA A 82 19.21 -20.03 0.80
C ALA A 82 19.55 -21.05 -0.28
N SER A 83 19.51 -22.34 0.03
CA SER A 83 20.10 -23.37 -0.84
C SER A 83 19.12 -24.42 -1.33
N HIS A 84 17.94 -24.53 -0.73
CA HIS A 84 16.96 -25.52 -1.17
C HIS A 84 16.07 -24.93 -2.27
N VAL A 85 16.14 -25.56 -3.43
CA VAL A 85 15.25 -25.25 -4.54
C VAL A 85 13.88 -25.84 -4.24
N LEU A 86 12.85 -25.01 -4.35
CA LEU A 86 11.45 -25.36 -4.14
C LEU A 86 10.76 -25.48 -5.50
N ALA A 87 9.57 -24.89 -5.63
CA ALA A 87 8.82 -24.84 -6.87
C ALA A 87 9.54 -23.99 -7.94
N ASP A 88 9.36 -24.38 -9.20
CA ASP A 88 9.80 -23.63 -10.38
C ASP A 88 11.30 -23.30 -10.43
N GLY A 89 12.14 -24.10 -9.76
CA GLY A 89 13.58 -23.88 -9.73
C GLY A 89 14.03 -22.74 -8.81
N LYS A 90 13.11 -22.15 -8.03
CA LYS A 90 13.41 -21.01 -7.14
C LYS A 90 13.68 -21.44 -5.71
N THR A 91 14.60 -20.76 -5.06
CA THR A 91 14.81 -20.85 -3.60
C THR A 91 13.69 -20.12 -2.85
N ALA A 92 13.50 -20.44 -1.57
CA ALA A 92 12.59 -19.70 -0.71
C ALA A 92 12.89 -18.19 -0.64
N ARG A 93 14.17 -17.78 -0.74
CA ARG A 93 14.54 -16.36 -0.85
C ARG A 93 14.00 -15.71 -2.11
N GLN A 94 14.16 -16.36 -3.27
CA GLN A 94 13.67 -15.83 -4.54
C GLN A 94 12.14 -15.75 -4.55
N LEU A 95 11.46 -16.78 -4.03
CA LEU A 95 10.01 -16.77 -3.91
C LEU A 95 9.50 -15.63 -3.03
N LEU A 96 10.15 -15.38 -1.88
CA LEU A 96 9.75 -14.27 -1.02
C LEU A 96 9.96 -12.91 -1.71
N VAL A 97 11.06 -12.73 -2.45
CA VAL A 97 11.27 -11.48 -3.22
C VAL A 97 10.13 -11.26 -4.21
N ASP A 98 9.73 -12.29 -4.95
CA ASP A 98 8.64 -12.19 -5.92
C ASP A 98 7.29 -11.88 -5.24
N GLN A 99 7.01 -12.52 -4.10
CA GLN A 99 5.79 -12.30 -3.33
C GLN A 99 5.73 -10.87 -2.77
N LEU A 100 6.83 -10.36 -2.20
CA LEU A 100 6.88 -8.99 -1.71
C LEU A 100 6.75 -7.98 -2.85
N ALA A 101 7.35 -8.24 -4.01
CA ALA A 101 7.20 -7.38 -5.19
C ALA A 101 5.76 -7.38 -5.76
N LEU A 102 5.02 -8.49 -5.62
CA LEU A 102 3.61 -8.54 -5.98
C LEU A 102 2.76 -7.67 -5.04
N LEU A 103 2.94 -7.82 -3.72
CA LEU A 103 2.23 -7.03 -2.72
C LEU A 103 2.53 -5.53 -2.84
N ASP A 104 3.80 -5.19 -3.08
CA ASP A 104 4.25 -3.81 -3.29
C ASP A 104 3.57 -3.19 -4.52
N ARG A 105 3.56 -3.89 -5.66
CA ARG A 105 2.88 -3.40 -6.88
C ARG A 105 1.39 -3.14 -6.67
N GLN A 106 0.69 -4.04 -5.99
CA GLN A 106 -0.73 -3.86 -5.68
C GLN A 106 -0.98 -2.60 -4.83
N LEU A 107 -0.12 -2.33 -3.84
CA LEU A 107 -0.24 -1.11 -3.04
C LEU A 107 0.13 0.16 -3.82
N GLN A 108 1.10 0.08 -4.73
CA GLN A 108 1.44 1.19 -5.64
C GLN A 108 0.29 1.50 -6.62
N GLU A 109 -0.45 0.48 -7.08
CA GLU A 109 -1.67 0.68 -7.87
C GLU A 109 -2.74 1.43 -7.07
N VAL A 110 -2.93 1.10 -5.78
CA VAL A 110 -3.83 1.85 -4.90
C VAL A 110 -3.38 3.31 -4.75
N VAL A 111 -2.08 3.57 -4.57
CA VAL A 111 -1.52 4.94 -4.54
C VAL A 111 -1.87 5.69 -5.82
N ALA A 112 -1.66 5.07 -6.99
CA ALA A 112 -1.97 5.67 -8.28
C ALA A 112 -3.47 5.96 -8.44
N ASN A 113 -4.35 5.06 -7.98
CA ASN A 113 -5.80 5.24 -8.03
C ASN A 113 -6.25 6.45 -7.20
N VAL A 114 -5.75 6.55 -5.96
CA VAL A 114 -6.05 7.68 -5.06
C VAL A 114 -5.55 8.99 -5.67
N ALA A 115 -4.31 9.03 -6.15
CA ALA A 115 -3.74 10.22 -6.78
C ALA A 115 -4.50 10.65 -8.05
N SER A 116 -4.96 9.69 -8.85
CA SER A 116 -5.78 9.95 -10.04
C SER A 116 -7.12 10.57 -9.68
N SER A 117 -7.77 10.08 -8.62
CA SER A 117 -9.01 10.66 -8.09
C SER A 117 -8.82 12.12 -7.65
N ASP A 118 -7.74 12.40 -6.91
CA ASP A 118 -7.40 13.75 -6.46
C ASP A 118 -7.13 14.70 -7.66
N ALA A 119 -6.42 14.23 -8.67
CA ALA A 119 -6.15 15.00 -9.89
C ALA A 119 -7.44 15.32 -10.65
N GLN A 120 -8.38 14.38 -10.75
CA GLN A 120 -9.68 14.61 -11.37
C GLN A 120 -10.52 15.64 -10.61
N ALA A 121 -10.53 15.57 -9.27
CA ALA A 121 -11.22 16.54 -8.43
C ALA A 121 -10.66 17.96 -8.62
N LEU A 122 -9.33 18.10 -8.71
CA LEU A 122 -8.68 19.38 -8.99
C LEU A 122 -9.08 19.94 -10.35
N LEU A 123 -9.08 19.11 -11.39
CA LEU A 123 -9.48 19.51 -12.74
C LEU A 123 -10.95 19.95 -12.80
N ALA A 124 -11.84 19.21 -12.14
CA ALA A 124 -13.27 19.54 -12.05
C ALA A 124 -13.48 20.90 -11.36
N ASN A 125 -12.79 21.14 -10.25
CA ASN A 125 -12.83 22.44 -9.56
C ASN A 125 -12.35 23.58 -10.47
N GLY A 126 -11.25 23.39 -11.19
CA GLY A 126 -10.73 24.40 -12.14
C GLY A 126 -11.69 24.69 -13.31
N ALA A 127 -12.42 23.69 -13.79
CA ALA A 127 -13.48 23.89 -14.79
C ALA A 127 -14.65 24.70 -14.22
N PHE A 128 -15.11 24.33 -13.03
CA PHE A 128 -16.19 25.04 -12.32
C PHE A 128 -15.84 26.52 -12.08
N LEU A 129 -14.63 26.82 -11.58
CA LEU A 129 -14.20 28.20 -11.33
C LEU A 129 -14.19 29.04 -12.62
N ARG A 130 -13.69 28.48 -13.73
CA ARG A 130 -13.71 29.17 -15.03
C ARG A 130 -15.14 29.49 -15.48
N GLN A 131 -16.04 28.52 -15.40
CA GLN A 131 -17.45 28.74 -15.73
C GLN A 131 -18.11 29.79 -14.83
N ARG A 132 -17.76 29.82 -13.54
CA ARG A 132 -18.34 30.74 -12.57
C ARG A 132 -17.93 32.20 -12.77
N PHE A 133 -16.69 32.44 -13.21
CA PHE A 133 -16.14 33.78 -13.40
C PHE A 133 -16.25 34.31 -14.85
N GLN A 134 -16.55 33.46 -15.82
CA GLN A 134 -16.86 33.88 -17.19
C GLN A 134 -18.31 34.33 -17.39
N GLN A 135 -19.18 34.20 -16.38
CA GLN A 135 -20.56 34.69 -16.45
C GLN A 135 -20.63 36.20 -16.10
N PRO A 136 -21.20 37.05 -17.00
CA PRO A 136 -21.23 38.51 -16.83
C PRO A 136 -21.92 38.97 -15.54
N ASP A 137 -22.91 38.20 -15.06
CA ASP A 137 -23.73 38.53 -13.89
C ASP A 137 -22.95 38.56 -12.55
N PHE A 138 -21.71 38.04 -12.50
CA PHE A 138 -20.91 38.07 -11.28
C PHE A 138 -20.04 39.32 -11.11
N LEU A 139 -19.78 40.06 -12.19
CA LEU A 139 -18.90 41.23 -12.17
C LEU A 139 -19.67 42.56 -12.21
N ALA A 140 -21.01 42.51 -12.21
CA ALA A 140 -21.84 43.70 -12.13
C ALA A 140 -22.04 44.13 -10.67
N PRO A 141 -21.63 45.34 -10.25
CA PRO A 141 -22.01 45.88 -8.95
C PRO A 141 -23.53 46.11 -8.92
N ARG A 142 -24.16 45.71 -7.82
CA ARG A 142 -25.56 46.08 -7.51
C ARG A 142 -25.67 47.58 -7.23
#